data_AF-A0A348DL80-F1
#
_entry.id   AF-A0A348DL80-F1
#
_cell.length_a   1.000
_cell.length_b   1.000
_cell.length_c   1.000
_cell.angle_alpha   90.00
_cell.angle_beta   90.00
_cell.angle_gamma   90.00
#
_symmetry.space_group_name_H-M   'P 1'
#
loop_
_entity.id
_entity.type
_entity.pdbx_description
1 polymer ?
#
loop_
_entity_poly.entity_id
_entity_poly.type
_entity_poly.pdbx_seq_one_letter_code
_entity_poly.pdbx_strand_id
1 'polypeptide(L)' 'MSNGNFPTFPVPARPGCGLGDKGMTYRQHLIAQLAPIVMDAFFNQDFWENYNEMAGSLMNAVDAIVAAEQETSE' A
#
# COMPACT_ATOMS: atom_id res chain seq x y z
N MET A 1 -3.05 0.87 23.00
CA MET A 1 -3.11 0.22 21.68
C MET A 1 -4.41 0.66 21.03
N SER A 2 -4.35 1.65 20.14
CA SER A 2 -5.54 2.08 19.39
C SER A 2 -5.86 0.97 18.39
N ASN A 3 -7.03 0.36 18.51
CA ASN A 3 -7.57 -0.60 17.54
C ASN A 3 -7.97 0.18 16.29
N GLY A 4 -6.98 0.65 15.52
CA GLY A 4 -7.14 1.48 14.34
C GLY A 4 -8.13 0.85 13.37
N ASN A 5 -9.39 1.27 13.47
CA ASN A 5 -10.45 0.89 12.56
C ASN A 5 -10.26 1.75 11.31
N PHE A 6 -9.33 1.35 10.46
CA PHE A 6 -9.11 2.02 9.18
C PHE A 6 -10.33 1.73 8.29
N PRO A 7 -11.06 2.75 7.81
CA PRO A 7 -12.18 2.53 6.91
C PRO A 7 -11.69 1.82 5.64
N THR A 8 -12.41 0.77 5.23
CA THR A 8 -12.20 0.13 3.92
C THR A 8 -12.32 1.19 2.83
N PHE A 9 -11.31 1.27 1.96
CA PHE A 9 -11.36 2.13 0.78
C PHE A 9 -12.54 1.68 -0.10
N PRO A 10 -13.30 2.58 -0.75
CA PRO A 10 -14.54 2.23 -1.44
C PRO A 10 -14.21 1.56 -2.79
N VAL A 11 -13.65 0.35 -2.75
CA VAL A 11 -13.67 -0.56 -3.88
C VAL A 11 -14.76 -1.59 -3.57
N PRO A 12 -15.85 -1.65 -4.36
CA PRO A 12 -16.83 -2.71 -4.20
C PRO A 12 -16.11 -4.05 -4.29
N ALA A 13 -16.36 -4.93 -3.31
CA ALA A 13 -15.77 -6.24 -3.25
C ALA A 13 -16.01 -6.97 -4.58
N ARG A 14 -14.94 -7.25 -5.33
CA ARG A 14 -15.05 -8.07 -6.55
C ARG A 14 -15.17 -9.53 -6.13
N PRO A 15 -16.26 -10.24 -6.48
CA PRO A 15 -16.35 -11.67 -6.23
C PRO A 15 -15.16 -12.39 -6.89
N GLY A 16 -14.40 -13.15 -6.11
CA GLY A 16 -13.27 -13.95 -6.61
C GLY A 16 -11.86 -13.35 -6.46
N CYS A 17 -11.71 -12.14 -5.90
CA CYS A 17 -10.38 -11.55 -5.67
C CYS A 17 -9.70 -11.95 -4.33
N GLY A 18 -10.24 -12.92 -3.60
CA GLY A 18 -9.65 -13.41 -2.34
C GLY A 18 -9.71 -12.44 -1.15
N LEU A 19 -10.29 -11.23 -1.32
CA LEU A 19 -10.46 -10.24 -0.27
C LEU A 19 -11.74 -10.42 0.59
N GLY A 20 -12.62 -11.35 0.22
CA GLY A 20 -13.91 -11.59 0.91
C GLY A 20 -14.90 -10.43 0.74
N ASP A 21 -15.95 -10.39 1.56
CA ASP A 21 -16.95 -9.30 1.58
C ASP A 21 -16.38 -7.95 2.07
N LYS A 22 -15.11 -7.94 2.47
CA LYS A 22 -14.39 -6.75 2.92
C LYS A 22 -13.54 -6.28 1.75
N GLY A 23 -13.80 -5.07 1.26
CA GLY A 23 -13.01 -4.45 0.19
C GLY A 23 -11.53 -4.28 0.57
N MET A 24 -10.79 -3.55 -0.27
CA MET A 24 -9.39 -3.27 -0.04
C MET A 24 -9.19 -2.25 1.09
N THR A 25 -8.22 -2.45 1.98
CA THR A 25 -7.84 -1.39 2.94
C THR A 25 -7.14 -0.24 2.21
N TYR A 26 -7.18 0.97 2.76
CA TYR A 26 -6.50 2.12 2.13
C TYR A 26 -5.00 1.87 1.92
N ARG A 27 -4.33 1.23 2.89
CA ARG A 27 -2.93 0.79 2.77
C ARG A 27 -2.72 -0.16 1.59
N GLN A 28 -3.58 -1.17 1.44
CA GLN A 28 -3.52 -2.10 0.30
C GLN A 28 -3.79 -1.41 -1.03
N HIS A 29 -4.65 -0.38 -1.03
CA HIS A 29 -4.93 0.43 -2.20
C HIS A 29 -3.70 1.22 -2.65
N LEU A 30 -3.02 1.89 -1.73
CA LEU A 30 -1.77 2.60 -2.01
C LEU A 30 -0.69 1.65 -2.53
N ILE A 31 -0.54 0.46 -1.92
CA ILE A 31 0.38 -0.58 -2.40
C ILE A 31 0.03 -0.98 -3.83
N ALA A 32 -1.26 -1.22 -4.12
CA ALA A 32 -1.69 -1.62 -5.46
C ALA A 32 -1.41 -0.55 -6.53
N GLN A 33 -1.46 0.74 -6.16
CA GLN A 33 -1.13 1.84 -7.06
C GLN A 33 0.38 2.01 -7.26
N LEU A 34 1.18 1.87 -6.21
CA LEU A 34 2.62 2.16 -6.24
C LEU A 34 3.45 0.96 -6.70
N ALA A 35 2.99 -0.27 -6.45
CA ALA A 35 3.75 -1.48 -6.76
C ALA A 35 4.18 -1.57 -8.24
N PRO A 36 3.34 -1.27 -9.25
CA PRO A 36 3.77 -1.29 -10.65
C PRO A 36 4.92 -0.30 -10.95
N ILE A 37 4.88 0.89 -10.35
CA ILE A 37 5.90 1.94 -10.54
C ILE A 37 7.21 1.50 -9.89
N VAL A 38 7.13 0.95 -8.67
CA VAL A 38 8.31 0.46 -7.94
C VAL A 38 8.93 -0.75 -8.66
N MET A 39 8.12 -1.67 -9.19
CA MET A 39 8.61 -2.81 -9.95
C MET A 39 9.28 -2.38 -11.27
N ASP A 40 8.71 -1.40 -11.97
CA ASP A 40 9.35 -0.83 -13.16
C ASP A 40 10.70 -0.18 -12.81
N ALA A 41 10.74 0.62 -11.74
CA ALA A 41 11.98 1.20 -11.25
C ALA A 41 13.01 0.14 -10.84
N PHE A 42 12.58 -0.96 -10.22
CA PHE A 42 13.46 -2.07 -9.82
C PHE A 42 14.11 -2.77 -11.02
N PHE A 43 13.38 -2.96 -12.11
CA PHE A 43 13.94 -3.61 -13.30
C PHE A 43 14.78 -2.68 -14.17
N ASN A 44 14.50 -1.37 -14.13
CA ASN A 44 15.13 -0.40 -15.01
C ASN A 44 16.22 0.45 -14.32
N GLN A 45 16.30 0.44 -12.99
CA GLN A 45 17.21 1.27 -12.21
C GLN A 45 17.91 0.47 -11.11
N ASP A 46 19.15 0.85 -10.81
CA ASP A 46 20.03 0.14 -9.86
C ASP A 46 19.86 0.68 -8.43
N PHE A 47 18.61 0.86 -7.98
CA PHE A 47 18.28 1.46 -6.68
C PHE A 47 18.26 0.48 -5.51
N TRP A 48 18.02 -0.81 -5.78
CA TRP A 48 17.86 -1.84 -4.76
C TRP A 48 18.69 -3.06 -5.13
N GLU A 49 19.35 -3.64 -4.14
CA GLU A 49 20.19 -4.84 -4.34
C GLU A 49 19.34 -6.10 -4.51
N ASN A 50 18.12 -6.12 -3.94
CA ASN A 50 17.25 -7.28 -3.98
C ASN A 50 15.77 -6.93 -3.79
N TYR A 51 14.91 -7.91 -4.07
CA TYR A 51 13.46 -7.79 -3.94
C TYR A 51 12.98 -7.44 -2.53
N ASN A 52 13.68 -7.88 -1.49
CA ASN A 52 13.27 -7.63 -0.11
C ASN A 52 13.51 -6.16 0.29
N GLU A 53 14.62 -5.59 -0.16
CA GLU A 53 14.94 -4.17 0.04
C GLU A 53 13.93 -3.25 -0.68
N MET A 54 13.61 -3.60 -1.93
CA MET A 54 12.58 -2.90 -2.72
C MET A 54 11.20 -3.01 -2.08
N ALA A 55 10.77 -4.22 -1.69
CA ALA A 55 9.49 -4.43 -1.03
C ALA A 55 9.41 -3.68 0.31
N GLY A 56 10.49 -3.71 1.11
CA GLY A 56 10.59 -2.94 2.34
C GLY A 56 10.46 -1.44 2.12
N SER A 57 11.12 -0.91 1.07
CA SER A 57 11.04 0.51 0.69
C SER A 57 9.62 0.92 0.29
N LEU A 58 8.92 0.09 -0.49
CA LEU A 58 7.53 0.32 -0.87
C LEU A 58 6.61 0.38 0.37
N MET A 59 6.75 -0.58 1.27
CA MET A 59 5.93 -0.62 2.49
C MET A 59 6.19 0.60 3.39
N ASN A 60 7.45 1.00 3.55
CA ASN A 60 7.81 2.19 4.31
C ASN A 60 7.26 3.48 3.69
N ALA A 61 7.31 3.61 2.36
CA ALA A 61 6.75 4.77 1.67
C ALA A 61 5.23 4.86 1.86
N VAL A 62 4.52 3.73 1.75
CA VAL A 62 3.08 3.66 2.01
C VAL A 62 2.75 4.04 3.45
N ASP A 63 3.49 3.54 4.42
CA ASP A 63 3.25 3.84 5.83
C ASP A 63 3.50 5.33 6.13
N ALA A 64 4.52 5.93 5.51
CA ALA A 64 4.79 7.37 5.62
C ALA A 64 3.66 8.24 5.01
N ILE A 65 3.10 7.84 3.87
CA ILE A 65 1.96 8.53 3.25
C ILE A 65 0.75 8.48 4.20
N VAL A 66 0.42 7.30 4.72
CA VAL A 66 -0.70 7.14 5.66
C VAL A 66 -0.51 8.00 6.91
N ALA A 67 0.70 8.02 7.48
CA ALA A 67 1.00 8.85 8.64
C ALA A 67 0.85 10.35 8.33
N ALA A 68 1.39 10.81 7.20
CA ALA A 68 1.30 12.21 6.79
C ALA A 68 -0.15 12.66 6.56
N GLU A 69 -0.97 11.82 5.92
CA GLU A 69 -2.38 12.14 5.67
C GLU A 69 -3.21 12.19 6.97
N GLN A 70 -2.86 11.36 7.96
CA GLN A 70 -3.49 11.40 9.29
C GLN A 70 -3.16 12.68 10.05
N GLU A 71 -1.90 13.12 10.03
CA GLU A 71 -1.48 14.37 10.67
C GLU A 71 -2.13 15.61 10.04
N THR A 72 -2.41 15.58 8.74
CA THR A 72 -3.10 16.69 8.05
C THR A 72 -4.62 16.73 8.23
N SER A 73 -5.20 15.70 8.86
CA SER A 73 -6.65 15.58 9.09
C SER A 73 -7.08 16.08 10.49
N GLU A 74 -6.14 16.60 11.30
CA GLU A 74 -6.39 17.31 12.56
C GLU A 74 -6.54 18.83 12.35
#